data_AF-A0A3S3MUF1-F1
#
_entry.id   AF-A0A3S3MUF1-F1
#
_cell.length_a   1.000
_cell.length_b   1.000
_cell.length_c   1.000
_cell.angle_alpha   90.00
_cell.angle_beta   90.00
_cell.angle_gamma   90.00
#
_symmetry.space_group_name_H-M   'P 1'
#
loop_
_entity.id
_entity.type
_entity.pdbx_description
1 polymer ?
#
loop_
_entity_poly.entity_id
_entity_poly.type
_entity_poly.pdbx_seq_one_letter_code
_entity_poly.pdbx_strand_id
1 'polypeptide(L)'
;MASITLVKIAVLLVLITTTVDSFEARSMRMKEKKTKMVFYMQDWETGKNVTAVPVAGKNGTLSSILNFATVMVVDDAITEGQDRQSKQIGRAQGIYVNSALDASDLHLLFSIVFTNKKYNGSTIEIQGADRFFLKQREVSVVSGTGYFRFAQGFAIQGADRFFLKQREVSVVSGTGYFRFAKGFAVLETVYLDLTNLNAVI
;
A
#
# COMPACT_ATOMS: atom_id res chain seq x y z
N MET A 1 -38.59 -45.56 20.46
CA MET A 1 -38.43 -44.58 19.35
C MET A 1 -37.61 -43.34 19.73
N ALA A 2 -37.74 -42.76 20.93
CA ALA A 2 -37.01 -41.55 21.34
C ALA A 2 -35.46 -41.69 21.34
N SER A 3 -34.92 -42.86 21.69
CA SER A 3 -33.47 -43.10 21.74
C SER A 3 -32.76 -42.98 20.39
N ILE A 4 -33.40 -43.40 19.29
CA ILE A 4 -32.82 -43.36 17.94
C ILE A 4 -32.75 -41.91 17.44
N THR A 5 -33.75 -41.09 17.79
CA THR A 5 -33.81 -39.67 17.43
C THR A 5 -32.70 -38.87 18.12
N LEU A 6 -32.47 -39.13 19.42
CA LEU A 6 -31.39 -38.50 20.20
C LEU A 6 -30.00 -38.82 19.62
N VAL A 7 -29.76 -40.08 19.24
CA VAL A 7 -28.49 -40.50 18.62
C VAL A 7 -28.27 -39.82 17.27
N LYS A 8 -29.32 -39.67 16.44
CA LYS A 8 -29.23 -38.96 15.16
C LYS A 8 -28.89 -37.48 15.31
N ILE A 9 -29.47 -36.81 16.32
CA ILE A 9 -29.18 -35.40 16.63
C ILE A 9 -27.73 -35.25 17.10
N ALA A 10 -27.25 -36.13 17.97
CA ALA A 10 -25.86 -36.10 18.43
C ALA A 10 -24.85 -36.30 17.28
N VAL A 11 -25.12 -37.25 16.37
CA VAL A 11 -24.29 -37.48 15.18
C VAL A 11 -24.29 -36.26 14.23
N LEU A 12 -25.45 -35.63 14.04
CA LEU A 12 -25.55 -34.42 13.21
C LEU A 12 -24.76 -33.24 13.81
N LEU A 13 -24.81 -33.05 15.14
CA LEU A 13 -24.03 -32.02 15.83
C LEU A 13 -22.51 -32.25 15.67
N VAL A 14 -22.04 -33.49 15.80
CA VAL A 14 -20.62 -33.85 15.59
C VAL A 14 -20.18 -33.65 14.13
N LEU A 15 -21.06 -33.94 13.17
CA LEU A 15 -20.80 -33.67 11.75
C LEU A 15 -20.73 -32.16 11.46
N ILE A 16 -21.58 -31.36 12.10
CA ILE A 16 -21.55 -29.90 11.97
C ILE A 16 -20.26 -29.34 12.58
N THR A 17 -19.84 -29.78 13.77
CA THR A 17 -18.60 -29.26 14.38
C THR A 17 -17.36 -29.62 13.57
N THR A 18 -17.24 -30.87 13.10
CA THR A 18 -16.11 -31.31 12.28
C THR A 18 -16.04 -30.63 10.90
N THR A 19 -17.18 -30.29 10.32
CA THR A 19 -17.23 -29.55 9.04
C THR A 19 -16.88 -28.07 9.22
N VAL A 20 -17.27 -27.46 10.34
CA VAL A 20 -16.86 -26.09 10.71
C VAL A 20 -15.35 -26.04 11.00
N ASP A 21 -14.82 -26.98 11.81
CA ASP A 21 -13.38 -27.06 12.11
C ASP A 21 -12.54 -27.28 10.85
N SER A 22 -13.01 -28.12 9.92
CA SER A 22 -12.30 -28.35 8.66
C SER A 22 -12.42 -27.20 7.67
N PHE A 23 -13.52 -26.44 7.68
CA PHE A 23 -13.66 -25.20 6.90
C PHE A 23 -12.74 -24.10 7.46
N GLU A 24 -12.67 -23.94 8.77
CA GLU A 24 -11.72 -23.05 9.43
C GLU A 24 -10.28 -23.49 9.19
N ALA A 25 -9.95 -24.77 9.32
CA ALA A 25 -8.62 -25.30 9.04
C ALA A 25 -8.21 -25.17 7.57
N ARG A 26 -9.15 -25.34 6.63
CA ARG A 26 -8.91 -25.14 5.19
C ARG A 26 -8.74 -23.66 4.85
N SER A 27 -9.47 -22.77 5.53
CA SER A 27 -9.24 -21.32 5.49
C SER A 27 -7.87 -20.95 6.06
N MET A 28 -7.41 -21.63 7.11
CA MET A 28 -6.09 -21.41 7.74
C MET A 28 -4.92 -21.95 6.90
N ARG A 29 -5.17 -22.86 5.94
CA ARG A 29 -4.13 -23.49 5.10
C ARG A 29 -3.86 -22.75 3.78
N MET A 30 -4.43 -21.57 3.58
CA MET A 30 -3.96 -20.66 2.53
C MET A 30 -2.53 -20.23 2.87
N LYS A 31 -1.53 -20.87 2.26
CA LYS A 31 -0.12 -20.49 2.39
C LYS A 31 0.01 -18.98 2.16
N GLU A 32 0.47 -18.25 3.17
CA GLU A 32 0.78 -16.82 3.04
C GLU A 32 1.74 -16.62 1.85
N LYS A 33 1.28 -15.92 0.82
CA LYS A 33 2.07 -15.66 -0.37
C LYS A 33 2.79 -14.32 -0.21
N LYS A 34 4.04 -14.38 0.26
CA LYS A 34 4.94 -13.22 0.21
C LYS A 34 5.21 -12.86 -1.25
N THR A 35 4.89 -11.64 -1.65
CA THR A 35 5.18 -11.11 -2.98
C THR A 35 6.03 -9.87 -2.84
N LYS A 36 7.18 -9.84 -3.52
CA LYS A 36 8.03 -8.65 -3.67
C LYS A 36 7.72 -8.00 -5.01
N MET A 37 7.46 -6.71 -5.01
CA MET A 37 7.27 -5.90 -6.21
C MET A 37 8.21 -4.70 -6.18
N VAL A 38 8.69 -4.33 -7.36
CA VAL A 38 9.45 -3.11 -7.59
C VAL A 38 8.81 -2.40 -8.77
N PHE A 39 8.49 -1.13 -8.58
CA PHE A 39 7.91 -0.25 -9.59
C PHE A 39 8.25 1.19 -9.23
N TYR A 40 8.05 2.10 -10.18
CA TYR A 40 8.46 3.49 -10.07
C TYR A 40 7.25 4.42 -10.23
N MET A 41 7.06 5.33 -9.28
CA MET A 41 6.05 6.38 -9.29
C MET A 41 6.64 7.66 -9.87
N GLN A 42 5.98 8.20 -10.89
CA GLN A 42 6.41 9.38 -11.64
C GLN A 42 5.64 10.61 -11.12
N ASP A 43 6.16 11.26 -10.09
CA ASP A 43 5.50 12.37 -9.37
C ASP A 43 5.98 13.72 -9.90
N TRP A 44 5.10 14.46 -10.59
CA TRP A 44 5.43 15.73 -11.22
C TRP A 44 4.50 16.86 -10.79
N GLU A 45 5.07 17.80 -10.04
CA GLU A 45 4.42 19.01 -9.56
C GLU A 45 4.54 20.18 -10.55
N THR A 46 5.48 20.13 -11.49
CA THR A 46 5.79 21.24 -12.40
C THR A 46 5.98 20.81 -13.87
N GLY A 47 5.83 21.77 -14.79
CA GLY A 47 6.04 21.56 -16.23
C GLY A 47 4.76 21.23 -17.00
N LYS A 48 4.90 20.57 -18.16
CA LYS A 48 3.76 20.10 -18.96
C LYS A 48 3.34 18.72 -18.45
N ASN A 49 2.03 18.47 -18.39
CA ASN A 49 1.43 17.22 -17.92
C ASN A 49 1.73 16.93 -16.43
N VAL A 50 1.49 17.92 -15.57
CA VAL A 50 1.54 17.74 -14.11
C VAL A 50 0.56 16.66 -13.66
N THR A 51 1.00 15.86 -12.69
CA THR A 51 0.23 14.72 -12.15
C THR A 51 -0.01 14.85 -10.64
N ALA A 52 0.70 15.77 -9.99
CA ALA A 52 0.50 16.16 -8.61
C ALA A 52 0.22 17.66 -8.51
N VAL A 53 -0.86 18.03 -7.81
CA VAL A 53 -1.29 19.43 -7.71
C VAL A 53 -1.73 19.79 -6.29
N PRO A 54 -1.35 20.98 -5.79
CA PRO A 54 -1.84 21.47 -4.51
C PRO A 54 -3.31 21.88 -4.62
N VAL A 55 -4.14 21.38 -3.72
CA VAL A 55 -5.58 21.71 -3.65
C VAL A 55 -5.95 22.50 -2.41
N ALA A 56 -5.10 22.48 -1.38
CA ALA A 56 -5.26 23.26 -0.17
C ALA A 56 -3.90 23.58 0.46
N GLY A 57 -3.85 24.69 1.21
CA GLY A 57 -2.67 25.15 1.93
C GLY A 57 -2.76 26.64 2.20
N LYS A 58 -1.73 27.20 2.87
CA LYS A 58 -1.70 28.62 3.25
C LYS A 58 -1.94 29.57 2.06
N ASN A 59 -1.44 29.19 0.88
CA ASN A 59 -1.58 29.95 -0.36
C ASN A 59 -2.51 29.25 -1.37
N GLY A 60 -3.46 28.43 -0.89
CA GLY A 60 -4.37 27.67 -1.75
C GLY A 60 -3.62 26.78 -2.74
N THR A 61 -4.00 26.84 -4.03
CA THR A 61 -3.39 26.07 -5.13
C THR A 61 -2.01 26.58 -5.55
N LEU A 62 -1.45 27.57 -4.87
CA LEU A 62 -0.06 28.03 -5.06
C LEU A 62 0.85 27.59 -3.90
N SER A 63 0.34 26.74 -3.01
CA SER A 63 1.12 26.23 -1.88
C SER A 63 2.11 25.17 -2.36
N SER A 64 3.36 25.24 -1.88
CA SER A 64 4.32 24.15 -2.03
C SER A 64 4.04 23.05 -1.00
N ILE A 65 4.23 21.78 -1.39
CA ILE A 65 4.13 20.65 -0.47
C ILE A 65 5.12 20.74 0.70
N LEU A 66 6.23 21.46 0.54
CA LEU A 66 7.21 21.66 1.64
C LEU A 66 6.73 22.64 2.71
N ASN A 67 5.47 23.10 2.67
CA ASN A 67 4.85 23.89 3.74
C ASN A 67 3.86 23.03 4.53
N PHE A 68 3.85 23.22 5.85
CA PHE A 68 2.81 22.64 6.72
C PHE A 68 1.40 22.98 6.21
N ALA A 69 0.50 22.00 6.35
CA ALA A 69 -0.91 22.04 5.97
C ALA A 69 -1.16 22.14 4.45
N THR A 70 -0.17 21.87 3.61
CA THR A 70 -0.39 21.70 2.17
C THR A 70 -0.94 20.30 1.87
N VAL A 71 -2.04 20.24 1.12
CA VAL A 71 -2.67 19.01 0.61
C VAL A 71 -2.45 18.92 -0.89
N MET A 72 -1.90 17.81 -1.35
CA MET A 72 -1.67 17.50 -2.76
C MET A 72 -2.60 16.37 -3.19
N VAL A 73 -3.18 16.50 -4.37
CA VAL A 73 -3.89 15.42 -5.07
C VAL A 73 -2.97 14.87 -6.15
N VAL A 74 -2.88 13.54 -6.23
CA VAL A 74 -2.03 12.85 -7.19
C VAL A 74 -2.78 11.85 -8.04
N ASP A 75 -2.37 11.78 -9.30
CA ASP A 75 -2.65 10.70 -10.22
C ASP A 75 -1.35 10.46 -11.02
N ASP A 76 -0.43 9.71 -10.42
CA ASP A 76 0.94 9.51 -10.93
C ASP A 76 1.07 8.19 -11.69
N ALA A 77 1.96 8.15 -12.68
CA ALA A 77 2.17 6.93 -13.45
C ALA A 77 3.02 5.94 -12.63
N ILE A 78 2.62 4.67 -12.62
CA ILE A 78 3.44 3.58 -12.08
C ILE A 78 4.08 2.80 -13.24
N THR A 79 5.40 2.79 -13.32
CA THR A 79 6.17 2.19 -14.42
C THR A 79 7.07 1.03 -13.96
N GLU A 80 7.42 0.12 -14.88
CA GLU A 80 8.35 -0.99 -14.61
C GLU A 80 9.81 -0.53 -14.44
N GLY A 81 10.16 0.63 -15.02
CA GLY A 81 11.48 1.23 -14.97
C GLY A 81 11.43 2.72 -14.61
N GLN A 82 12.60 3.26 -14.29
CA GLN A 82 12.80 4.64 -13.84
C GLN A 82 12.47 5.66 -14.92
N ASP A 83 12.73 5.29 -16.18
CA ASP A 83 12.44 6.13 -17.34
C ASP A 83 10.92 6.36 -17.47
N ARG A 84 10.52 7.61 -17.69
CA ARG A 84 9.12 7.99 -17.93
C ARG A 84 8.50 7.27 -19.14
N GLN A 85 9.30 6.88 -20.12
CA GLN A 85 8.86 6.13 -21.31
C GLN A 85 8.80 4.63 -21.06
N SER A 86 9.22 4.18 -19.87
CA SER A 86 9.07 2.79 -19.47
C SER A 86 7.61 2.39 -19.46
N LYS A 87 7.38 1.08 -19.61
CA LYS A 87 6.05 0.52 -19.64
C LYS A 87 5.30 0.84 -18.36
N GLN A 88 4.21 1.60 -18.51
CA GLN A 88 3.27 1.85 -17.44
C GLN A 88 2.49 0.58 -17.09
N ILE A 89 2.35 0.30 -15.80
CA ILE A 89 1.65 -0.86 -15.25
C ILE A 89 0.50 -0.50 -14.32
N GLY A 90 0.35 0.79 -14.01
CA GLY A 90 -0.71 1.28 -13.15
C GLY A 90 -0.66 2.79 -12.93
N ARG A 91 -1.37 3.24 -11.90
CA ARG A 91 -1.45 4.62 -11.44
C ARG A 91 -1.36 4.67 -9.91
N ALA A 92 -0.73 5.69 -9.33
CA ALA A 92 -0.89 6.02 -7.91
C ALA A 92 -1.90 7.15 -7.78
N GLN A 93 -3.00 6.91 -7.08
CA GLN A 93 -4.16 7.80 -7.04
C GLN A 93 -4.55 8.08 -5.59
N GLY A 94 -4.60 9.35 -5.21
CA GLY A 94 -4.99 9.75 -3.86
C GLY A 94 -4.43 11.11 -3.47
N ILE A 95 -3.98 11.22 -2.23
CA ILE A 95 -3.44 12.45 -1.67
C ILE A 95 -2.15 12.19 -0.88
N TYR A 96 -1.36 13.25 -0.74
CA TYR A 96 -0.41 13.37 0.37
C TYR A 96 -0.49 14.76 0.99
N VAL A 97 -0.20 14.82 2.28
CA VAL A 97 -0.33 16.05 3.07
C VAL A 97 0.93 16.29 3.86
N ASN A 98 1.47 17.50 3.83
CA ASN A 98 2.48 17.87 4.80
C ASN A 98 1.80 18.20 6.12
N SER A 99 1.79 17.21 7.02
CA SER A 99 1.10 17.28 8.31
C SER A 99 2.03 17.48 9.50
N ALA A 100 3.34 17.54 9.25
CA ALA A 100 4.35 17.86 10.25
C ALA A 100 4.48 19.38 10.43
N LEU A 101 4.43 19.86 11.69
CA LEU A 101 4.51 21.31 11.98
C LEU A 101 5.81 21.96 11.48
N ASP A 102 6.90 21.18 11.44
CA ASP A 102 8.21 21.59 10.93
C ASP A 102 8.39 21.31 9.43
N ALA A 103 7.32 20.86 8.76
CA ALA A 103 7.28 20.47 7.36
C ALA A 103 8.20 19.30 6.96
N SER A 104 8.66 18.51 7.94
CA SER A 104 9.65 17.43 7.72
C SER A 104 9.11 16.17 7.06
N ASP A 105 7.82 15.86 7.28
CA ASP A 105 7.21 14.59 6.91
C ASP A 105 5.93 14.80 6.10
N LEU A 106 5.73 13.93 5.11
CA LEU A 106 4.48 13.82 4.37
C LEU A 106 3.63 12.71 4.97
N HIS A 107 2.32 12.87 4.99
CA HIS A 107 1.38 11.78 5.27
C HIS A 107 0.79 11.31 3.96
N LEU A 108 1.12 10.08 3.58
CA LEU A 108 0.65 9.45 2.35
C LEU A 108 -0.71 8.79 2.57
N LEU A 109 -1.61 8.95 1.62
CA LEU A 109 -2.89 8.25 1.57
C LEU A 109 -3.31 8.08 0.11
N PHE A 110 -2.90 6.97 -0.52
CA PHE A 110 -3.20 6.70 -1.92
C PHE A 110 -3.28 5.21 -2.22
N SER A 111 -3.91 4.90 -3.36
CA SER A 111 -4.01 3.56 -3.91
C SER A 111 -3.09 3.41 -5.11
N ILE A 112 -2.42 2.26 -5.24
CA ILE A 112 -1.78 1.86 -6.50
C ILE A 112 -2.79 1.02 -7.28
N VAL A 113 -3.29 1.57 -8.37
CA VAL A 113 -4.29 0.96 -9.25
C VAL A 113 -3.59 0.30 -10.44
N PHE A 114 -3.58 -1.02 -10.48
CA PHE A 114 -2.89 -1.77 -11.55
C PHE A 114 -3.74 -1.89 -12.80
N THR A 115 -3.12 -1.67 -13.96
CA THR A 115 -3.73 -1.80 -15.29
C THR A 115 -2.99 -2.80 -16.18
N ASN A 116 -1.90 -3.40 -15.67
CA ASN A 116 -1.16 -4.41 -16.41
C ASN A 116 -1.94 -5.73 -16.54
N LYS A 117 -1.57 -6.56 -17.52
CA LYS A 117 -2.27 -7.84 -17.82
C LYS A 117 -2.46 -8.75 -16.60
N LYS A 118 -1.48 -8.78 -15.68
CA LYS A 118 -1.48 -9.72 -14.55
C LYS A 118 -2.36 -9.28 -13.38
N TYR A 119 -2.38 -7.98 -13.08
CA TYR A 119 -3.04 -7.44 -11.88
C TYR A 119 -4.16 -6.45 -12.21
N ASN A 120 -4.57 -6.36 -13.48
CA ASN A 120 -5.59 -5.41 -13.95
C ASN A 120 -6.80 -5.32 -13.02
N GLY A 121 -7.15 -4.12 -12.59
CA GLY A 121 -8.28 -3.84 -11.70
C GLY A 121 -8.03 -4.18 -10.22
N SER A 122 -6.84 -4.67 -9.87
CA SER A 122 -6.42 -4.86 -8.48
C SER A 122 -5.75 -3.61 -7.94
N THR A 123 -5.75 -3.47 -6.62
CA THR A 123 -5.16 -2.30 -5.94
C THR A 123 -4.29 -2.70 -4.76
N ILE A 124 -3.31 -1.87 -4.43
CA ILE A 124 -2.59 -1.87 -3.14
C ILE A 124 -2.84 -0.54 -2.47
N GLU A 125 -3.17 -0.54 -1.18
CA GLU A 125 -3.47 0.67 -0.42
C GLU A 125 -2.28 1.09 0.44
N ILE A 126 -1.82 2.33 0.26
CA ILE A 126 -0.68 2.91 0.98
C ILE A 126 -1.17 3.97 1.96
N GLN A 127 -0.68 3.86 3.20
CA GLN A 127 -0.94 4.86 4.23
C GLN A 127 0.24 4.98 5.19
N GLY A 128 0.62 6.20 5.58
CA GLY A 128 1.59 6.41 6.66
C GLY A 128 2.40 7.70 6.55
N ALA A 129 3.25 7.93 7.55
CA ALA A 129 4.20 9.03 7.55
C ALA A 129 5.44 8.69 6.71
N ASP A 130 5.61 9.41 5.61
CA ASP A 130 6.81 9.41 4.79
C ASP A 130 7.78 10.46 5.32
N ARG A 131 8.86 9.98 5.95
CA ARG A 131 9.89 10.83 6.54
C ARG A 131 10.80 11.39 5.47
N PHE A 132 10.30 12.37 4.72
CA PHE A 132 10.76 12.77 3.40
C PHE A 132 12.28 12.98 3.28
N PHE A 133 12.89 13.58 4.30
CA PHE A 133 14.32 13.88 4.36
C PHE A 133 15.23 12.69 4.71
N LEU A 134 14.67 11.52 5.05
CA LEU A 134 15.46 10.31 5.28
C LEU A 134 15.77 9.59 3.97
N LYS A 135 16.95 8.97 3.90
CA LYS A 135 17.41 8.17 2.75
C LYS A 135 16.50 6.96 2.47
N GLN A 136 15.96 6.37 3.53
CA GLN A 136 15.08 5.20 3.46
C GLN A 136 13.83 5.51 4.27
N ARG A 137 12.67 5.36 3.65
CA ARG A 137 11.39 5.73 4.21
C ARG A 137 10.44 4.56 4.09
N GLU A 138 9.85 4.13 5.20
CA GLU A 138 8.95 2.98 5.22
C GLU A 138 7.53 3.47 5.48
N VAL A 139 6.60 3.06 4.63
CA VAL A 139 5.17 3.38 4.72
C VAL A 139 4.35 2.11 4.70
N SER A 140 3.14 2.10 5.28
CA SER A 140 2.39 0.86 5.42
C SER A 140 1.63 0.51 4.14
N VAL A 141 1.61 -0.78 3.79
CA VAL A 141 0.60 -1.38 2.93
C VAL A 141 -0.52 -1.84 3.85
N VAL A 142 -1.62 -1.10 3.85
CA VAL A 142 -2.71 -1.32 4.82
C VAL A 142 -3.78 -2.29 4.31
N SER A 143 -3.92 -2.42 2.99
CA SER A 143 -4.90 -3.30 2.34
C SER A 143 -4.58 -3.51 0.85
N GLY A 144 -5.47 -4.22 0.17
CA GLY A 144 -5.55 -4.28 -1.29
C GLY A 144 -6.86 -4.90 -1.77
N THR A 145 -7.14 -4.76 -3.07
CA THR A 145 -8.30 -5.38 -3.73
C THR A 145 -7.88 -6.36 -4.83
N GLY A 146 -8.83 -7.15 -5.33
CA GLY A 146 -8.58 -8.09 -6.43
C GLY A 146 -7.52 -9.11 -6.07
N TYR A 147 -6.43 -9.14 -6.83
CA TYR A 147 -5.29 -10.02 -6.62
C TYR A 147 -4.61 -9.82 -5.25
N PHE A 148 -4.70 -8.61 -4.70
CA PHE A 148 -4.07 -8.22 -3.43
C PHE A 148 -5.07 -8.15 -2.28
N ARG A 149 -6.21 -8.84 -2.40
CA ARG A 149 -7.21 -8.86 -1.33
C ARG A 149 -6.56 -9.29 -0.01
N PHE A 150 -6.79 -8.49 1.03
CA PHE A 150 -6.23 -8.67 2.39
C PHE A 150 -4.71 -8.49 2.50
N ALA A 151 -4.05 -7.93 1.49
CA ALA A 151 -2.62 -7.62 1.56
C ALA A 151 -2.32 -6.66 2.71
N GLN A 152 -1.35 -7.02 3.55
CA GLN A 152 -0.79 -6.18 4.61
C GLN A 152 0.72 -6.21 4.49
N GLY A 153 1.39 -5.11 4.81
CA GLY A 153 2.82 -5.00 4.53
C GLY A 153 3.41 -3.64 4.75
N PHE A 154 4.55 -3.41 4.11
CA PHE A 154 5.19 -2.12 4.04
C PHE A 154 5.66 -1.83 2.61
N ALA A 155 5.85 -0.55 2.29
CA ALA A 155 6.58 -0.10 1.13
C ALA A 155 7.82 0.67 1.62
N ILE A 156 8.98 0.35 1.08
CA ILE A 156 10.18 1.18 1.28
C ILE A 156 10.23 2.17 0.13
N GLN A 157 10.59 3.43 0.37
CA GLN A 157 10.98 4.44 -0.61
C GLN A 157 12.44 4.85 -0.35
N GLY A 158 13.19 5.20 -1.40
CA GLY A 158 14.57 5.65 -1.30
C GLY A 158 15.59 4.87 -2.13
N ALA A 159 16.74 5.48 -2.44
CA ALA A 159 17.83 4.87 -3.21
C ALA A 159 18.78 4.05 -2.32
N ASP A 160 18.59 2.73 -2.24
CA ASP A 160 19.70 1.82 -1.94
C ASP A 160 19.45 0.41 -2.47
N ARG A 161 20.21 0.01 -3.50
CA ARG A 161 20.11 -1.32 -4.14
C ARG A 161 20.79 -2.43 -3.34
N PHE A 162 21.58 -2.14 -2.30
CA PHE A 162 22.50 -3.13 -1.71
C PHE A 162 22.33 -3.42 -0.21
N PHE A 163 21.52 -2.66 0.54
CA PHE A 163 21.36 -2.89 1.98
C PHE A 163 19.93 -3.20 2.39
N LEU A 164 19.53 -4.48 2.24
CA LEU A 164 18.52 -5.09 3.10
C LEU A 164 19.06 -6.39 3.69
N LYS A 165 19.94 -6.27 4.70
CA LYS A 165 20.09 -7.33 5.71
C LYS A 165 19.07 -7.07 6.82
N GLN A 166 17.83 -7.44 6.51
CA GLN A 166 16.66 -7.55 7.39
C GLN A 166 16.29 -6.34 8.28
N ARG A 167 15.06 -5.84 8.08
CA ARG A 167 14.20 -5.39 9.18
C ARG A 167 12.76 -5.81 8.88
N GLU A 168 12.13 -6.49 9.84
CA GLU A 168 10.69 -6.73 9.89
C GLU A 168 10.13 -5.85 11.01
N VAL A 169 9.06 -5.09 10.74
CA VAL A 169 8.02 -4.80 11.75
C VAL A 169 6.70 -4.47 11.08
N SER A 170 5.65 -5.13 11.54
CA SER A 170 4.27 -4.65 11.46
C SER A 170 3.78 -4.59 12.90
N VAL A 171 3.36 -3.41 13.38
CA VAL A 171 2.59 -3.29 14.62
C VAL A 171 1.19 -2.88 14.22
N VAL A 172 0.29 -3.86 14.12
CA VAL A 172 -1.14 -3.60 14.06
C VAL A 172 -1.65 -3.65 15.50
N SER A 173 -1.95 -2.50 16.08
CA SER A 173 -2.81 -2.41 17.26
C SER A 173 -4.25 -2.42 16.80
N GLY A 174 -4.97 -3.52 17.03
CA GLY A 174 -6.40 -3.61 16.87
C GLY A 174 -6.94 -4.90 17.50
N THR A 175 -7.87 -4.79 18.42
CA THR A 175 -8.62 -5.92 18.97
C THR A 175 -9.72 -6.32 17.97
N GLY A 176 -9.61 -7.50 17.34
CA GLY A 176 -10.61 -8.00 16.40
C GLY A 176 -10.08 -9.10 15.46
N TYR A 177 -11.00 -9.86 14.84
CA TYR A 177 -10.70 -10.96 13.91
C TYR A 177 -10.17 -10.45 12.56
N PHE A 178 -8.88 -10.10 12.48
CA PHE A 178 -8.23 -9.75 11.21
C PHE A 178 -7.43 -10.96 10.68
N ARG A 179 -7.81 -11.50 9.51
CA ARG A 179 -7.19 -12.68 8.88
C ARG A 179 -6.25 -12.30 7.72
N PHE A 180 -4.94 -12.43 7.99
CA PHE A 180 -3.75 -12.73 7.18
C PHE A 180 -3.71 -12.50 5.65
N ALA A 181 -2.91 -11.51 5.21
CA ALA A 181 -1.85 -11.72 4.20
C ALA A 181 -0.67 -10.77 4.47
N LYS A 182 0.57 -11.28 4.59
CA LYS A 182 1.80 -10.47 4.69
C LYS A 182 2.50 -10.35 3.33
N GLY A 183 2.78 -9.13 2.88
CA GLY A 183 3.52 -8.77 1.66
C GLY A 183 4.32 -7.47 1.87
N PHE A 184 5.09 -7.02 0.88
CA PHE A 184 5.71 -5.70 0.90
C PHE A 184 5.94 -5.20 -0.53
N ALA A 185 5.80 -3.91 -0.75
CA ALA A 185 6.24 -3.25 -1.97
C ALA A 185 7.62 -2.63 -1.74
N VAL A 186 8.38 -2.40 -2.80
CA VAL A 186 9.58 -1.57 -2.74
C VAL A 186 9.43 -0.54 -3.84
N LEU A 187 9.36 0.71 -3.41
CA LEU A 187 9.50 1.93 -4.19
C LEU A 187 10.97 2.37 -4.03
N GLU A 188 11.60 2.84 -5.10
CA GLU A 188 12.98 3.31 -5.06
C GLU A 188 13.01 4.77 -5.51
N THR A 189 13.36 5.70 -4.62
CA THR A 189 13.54 7.10 -5.02
C THR A 189 14.86 7.26 -5.72
N VAL A 190 14.80 7.35 -7.04
CA VAL A 190 15.96 7.41 -7.93
C VAL A 190 16.33 8.84 -8.26
N TYR A 191 15.31 9.69 -8.35
CA TYR A 191 15.47 11.08 -8.74
C TYR A 191 14.59 11.94 -7.85
N LEU A 192 15.16 13.04 -7.37
CA LEU A 192 14.45 14.07 -6.65
C LEU A 192 15.10 15.41 -6.99
N ASP A 193 14.36 16.29 -7.64
CA ASP A 193 14.73 17.68 -7.85
C ASP A 193 13.99 18.54 -6.83
N LEU A 194 14.74 19.01 -5.83
CA LEU A 194 14.22 19.86 -4.75
C LEU A 194 13.81 21.26 -5.23
N THR A 195 14.28 21.70 -6.39
CA THR A 195 13.92 23.02 -6.95
C THR A 195 12.50 22.99 -7.49
N ASN A 196 12.17 21.89 -8.16
CA ASN A 196 10.92 21.70 -8.89
C ASN A 196 9.96 20.72 -8.22
N LEU A 197 10.37 20.14 -7.08
CA LEU A 197 9.68 19.10 -6.30
C LEU A 197 9.24 17.92 -7.16
N ASN A 198 10.16 17.53 -8.03
CA ASN A 198 9.93 16.65 -9.14
C ASN A 198 10.65 15.34 -8.80
N ALA A 199 9.96 14.19 -8.76
CA ALA A 199 10.55 12.95 -8.27
C ALA A 199 10.21 11.70 -9.11
N VAL A 200 11.14 10.74 -9.08
CA VAL A 200 10.90 9.35 -9.47
C VAL A 200 11.12 8.50 -8.23
N ILE A 201 10.04 7.98 -7.67
CA ILE A 201 9.95 7.25 -6.40
C ILE A 201 9.74 5.77 -6.61
#